data_AF-A0A822FIY6-F1
#
_entry.id   AF-A0A822FIY6-F1
#
_cell.length_a   1.000
_cell.length_b   1.000
_cell.length_c   1.000
_cell.angle_alpha   90.00
_cell.angle_beta   90.00
_cell.angle_gamma   90.00
#
_symmetry.space_group_name_H-M   'P 1'
#
loop_
_entity.id
_entity.type
_entity.pdbx_description
1 polymer ?
#
loop_
_entity_poly.entity_id
_entity_poly.type
_entity_poly.pdbx_seq_one_letter_code
_entity_poly.pdbx_strand_id
1 'polypeptide(L)'
;MYPWFMESVWSIFKQLYEKGFVYRGFKVMPYSMGCCTPLSNFEAGQNYKDVTDPAVWVSFPLLDDPTVKLIAWTTTPWTLPFNLALCLNPNSVYVKILDKMKNEIFIVMEKCLSELYNKPDGYQILESFKGSHLKEMHYVPLFPYFTNVKTAFRVLCDDYVTENNGTGVVHQAPFFGEDDYRVCVANGVISKDTGPVICPIDAQCRFTDEVKDFQGQNVKDAEKLIIKYLKEAKRLVHQSVVRHSYPFCSRSDTPLIYRAVSSWFIRVEDMVDRLLANNSKTYWVPNSIKEKRFANWLRDTHDCAISRYRYWGNPIPLWISDDGHEIVCVGSMEELKQLSGVSVDDIHREM
;
A
#
# COMPACT_ATOMS: atom_id res chain seq x y z
N MET A 1 -29.90 -1.73 -19.12
CA MET A 1 -29.00 -0.57 -19.19
C MET A 1 -29.76 0.50 -19.92
N TYR A 2 -30.44 1.38 -19.18
CA TYR A 2 -31.24 2.41 -19.83
C TYR A 2 -30.36 3.66 -20.04
N PRO A 3 -30.26 4.20 -21.26
CA PRO A 3 -29.42 5.37 -21.54
C PRO A 3 -29.72 6.56 -20.62
N TRP A 4 -31.00 6.88 -20.39
CA TRP A 4 -31.43 7.98 -19.50
C TRP A 4 -30.93 7.83 -18.06
N PHE A 5 -30.83 6.60 -17.55
CA PHE A 5 -30.35 6.34 -16.19
C PHE A 5 -28.83 6.54 -16.12
N MET A 6 -28.11 6.04 -17.13
CA MET A 6 -26.66 6.19 -17.23
C MET A 6 -26.25 7.65 -17.41
N GLU A 7 -27.02 8.41 -18.20
CA GLU A 7 -26.85 9.85 -18.36
C GLU A 7 -27.10 10.61 -17.06
N SER A 8 -28.12 10.23 -16.28
CA SER A 8 -28.35 10.82 -14.95
C SER A 8 -27.16 10.60 -14.02
N VAL A 9 -26.53 9.43 -14.09
CA VAL A 9 -25.31 9.13 -13.32
C VAL A 9 -24.12 9.96 -13.83
N TRP A 10 -23.96 10.19 -15.14
CA TRP A 10 -22.95 11.11 -15.69
C TRP A 10 -23.15 12.53 -15.18
N SER A 11 -24.39 13.02 -15.18
CA SER A 11 -24.73 14.36 -14.65
C SER A 11 -24.35 14.51 -13.17
N ILE A 12 -24.68 13.51 -12.33
CA ILE A 12 -24.30 13.52 -10.91
C ILE A 12 -22.77 13.47 -10.77
N PHE A 13 -22.09 12.62 -11.54
CA PHE A 13 -20.64 12.49 -11.51
C PHE A 13 -19.95 13.81 -11.89
N LYS A 14 -20.39 14.47 -12.97
CA LYS A 14 -19.85 15.76 -13.40
C LYS A 14 -20.02 16.83 -12.32
N GLN A 15 -21.19 16.90 -11.67
CA GLN A 15 -21.39 17.83 -10.56
C GLN A 15 -20.45 17.57 -9.38
N LEU A 16 -20.10 16.31 -9.09
CA LEU A 16 -19.11 15.98 -8.06
C LEU A 16 -17.70 16.38 -8.51
N TYR A 17 -17.38 16.15 -9.78
CA TYR A 17 -16.10 16.50 -10.39
C TYR A 17 -15.86 18.03 -10.38
N GLU A 18 -16.82 18.82 -10.84
CA GLU A 18 -16.75 20.29 -10.86
C GLU A 18 -16.64 20.90 -9.45
N LYS A 19 -17.18 20.23 -8.43
CA LYS A 19 -17.06 20.64 -7.02
C LYS A 19 -15.74 20.20 -6.38
N GLY A 20 -14.84 19.54 -7.11
CA GLY A 20 -13.54 19.07 -6.61
C GLY A 20 -13.62 17.83 -5.71
N PHE A 21 -14.78 17.16 -5.64
CA PHE A 21 -14.92 15.93 -4.85
C PHE A 21 -14.33 14.71 -5.55
N VAL A 22 -14.11 14.76 -6.86
CA VAL A 22 -13.55 13.64 -7.61
C VAL A 22 -12.06 13.87 -7.81
N TYR A 23 -11.25 12.87 -7.46
CA TYR A 23 -9.81 12.89 -7.70
C TYR A 23 -9.32 11.51 -8.14
N ARG A 24 -8.20 11.49 -8.86
CA ARG A 24 -7.48 10.26 -9.17
C ARG A 24 -6.52 9.98 -8.03
N GLY A 25 -6.63 8.80 -7.45
CA GLY A 25 -5.77 8.34 -6.37
C GLY A 25 -5.37 6.89 -6.56
N PHE A 26 -4.80 6.31 -5.51
CA PHE A 26 -4.41 4.91 -5.48
C PHE A 26 -5.12 4.19 -4.36
N LYS A 27 -5.56 2.96 -4.67
CA LYS A 27 -5.98 2.01 -3.65
C LYS A 27 -5.05 0.81 -3.71
N VAL A 28 -4.51 0.42 -2.57
CA VAL A 28 -3.84 -0.88 -2.47
C VAL A 28 -4.93 -1.96 -2.47
N MET A 29 -4.89 -2.82 -3.48
CA MET A 29 -5.90 -3.87 -3.69
C MET A 29 -5.22 -5.20 -3.96
N PRO A 30 -5.87 -6.33 -3.61
CA PRO A 30 -5.40 -7.63 -4.06
C PRO A 30 -5.44 -7.67 -5.59
N TYR A 31 -4.40 -8.19 -6.20
CA TYR A 31 -4.19 -8.13 -7.64
C TYR A 31 -3.74 -9.49 -8.16
N SER A 32 -4.42 -9.96 -9.21
CA SER A 32 -4.07 -11.21 -9.88
C SER A 32 -3.03 -10.95 -10.95
N MET A 33 -1.83 -11.48 -10.74
CA MET A 33 -0.75 -11.43 -11.75
C MET A 33 -1.13 -12.22 -13.01
N GLY A 34 -1.79 -13.38 -12.86
CA GLY A 34 -2.21 -14.22 -13.99
C GLY A 34 -3.34 -13.62 -14.82
N CYS A 35 -4.24 -12.84 -14.20
CA CYS A 35 -5.36 -12.20 -14.89
C CYS A 35 -5.13 -10.70 -15.16
N CYS A 36 -3.98 -10.14 -14.75
CA CYS A 36 -3.62 -8.73 -14.93
C CYS A 36 -4.71 -7.75 -14.45
N THR A 37 -5.37 -8.04 -13.32
CA THR A 37 -6.52 -7.25 -12.86
C THR A 37 -6.65 -7.25 -11.33
N PRO A 38 -7.10 -6.13 -10.71
CA PRO A 38 -7.45 -6.12 -9.30
C PRO A 38 -8.65 -7.02 -9.01
N LEU A 39 -8.65 -7.62 -7.82
CA LEU A 39 -9.73 -8.43 -7.27
C LEU A 39 -10.41 -7.69 -6.12
N SER A 40 -11.63 -8.10 -5.80
CA SER A 40 -12.28 -7.69 -4.55
C SER A 40 -11.68 -8.43 -3.34
N ASN A 41 -11.85 -7.86 -2.14
CA ASN A 41 -11.45 -8.52 -0.89
C ASN A 41 -12.18 -9.86 -0.69
N PHE A 42 -13.43 -9.97 -1.18
CA PHE A 42 -14.18 -11.22 -1.16
C PHE A 42 -13.55 -12.28 -2.07
N GLU A 43 -13.17 -11.93 -3.30
CA GLU A 43 -12.49 -12.86 -4.23
C GLU A 43 -11.12 -13.29 -3.71
N ALA A 44 -10.34 -12.36 -3.13
CA ALA A 44 -9.07 -12.69 -2.49
C ALA A 44 -9.24 -13.66 -1.31
N GLY A 45 -10.42 -13.66 -0.66
CA GLY A 45 -10.84 -14.56 0.41
C GLY A 45 -11.05 -16.01 0.01
N GLN A 46 -11.23 -16.31 -1.29
CA GLN A 46 -11.82 -17.59 -1.72
C GLN A 46 -10.82 -18.74 -1.86
N ASN A 47 -9.53 -18.46 -2.08
CA ASN A 47 -8.53 -19.48 -2.44
C ASN A 47 -7.24 -19.29 -1.63
N TYR A 48 -7.33 -19.41 -0.30
CA TYR A 48 -6.16 -19.43 0.56
C TYR A 48 -5.48 -20.80 0.51
N LYS A 49 -4.15 -20.79 0.43
CA LYS A 49 -3.33 -22.00 0.41
C LYS A 49 -2.18 -21.88 1.40
N ASP A 50 -1.82 -23.00 2.02
CA ASP A 50 -0.60 -23.09 2.80
C ASP A 50 0.61 -23.05 1.85
N VAL A 51 1.49 -22.08 2.06
CA VAL A 51 2.74 -21.93 1.32
C VAL A 51 3.92 -21.84 2.25
N THR A 52 5.10 -22.10 1.71
CA THR A 52 6.37 -21.86 2.39
C THR A 52 7.07 -20.71 1.69
N ASP A 53 7.09 -19.55 2.32
CA ASP A 53 7.74 -18.34 1.81
C ASP A 53 9.08 -18.09 2.53
N PRO A 54 10.03 -17.40 1.87
CA PRO A 54 11.26 -16.96 2.53
C PRO A 54 10.95 -15.93 3.61
N ALA A 55 11.61 -16.05 4.76
CA ALA A 55 11.59 -15.05 5.82
C ALA A 55 13.01 -14.47 5.97
N VAL A 56 13.16 -13.16 5.80
CA VAL A 56 14.47 -12.50 5.82
C VAL A 56 14.52 -11.37 6.82
N TRP A 57 15.64 -11.29 7.53
CA TRP A 57 16.00 -10.19 8.41
C TRP A 57 17.05 -9.36 7.70
N VAL A 58 16.78 -8.08 7.52
CA VAL A 58 17.59 -7.18 6.71
C VAL A 58 17.99 -5.98 7.54
N SER A 59 19.27 -5.62 7.43
CA SER A 59 19.86 -4.50 8.17
C SER A 59 19.73 -3.17 7.43
N PHE A 60 19.52 -2.12 8.20
CA PHE A 60 19.42 -0.71 7.81
C PHE A 60 20.33 0.12 8.73
N PRO A 61 21.62 0.31 8.40
CA PRO A 61 22.54 1.19 9.09
C PRO A 61 21.98 2.61 9.16
N LEU A 62 22.10 3.22 10.33
CA LEU A 62 21.76 4.63 10.50
C LEU A 62 22.74 5.50 9.72
N LEU A 63 22.27 6.65 9.24
CA LEU A 63 23.12 7.58 8.48
C LEU A 63 24.13 8.29 9.39
N ASP A 64 23.70 8.69 10.59
CA ASP A 64 24.53 9.41 11.56
C ASP A 64 25.56 8.50 12.24
N ASP A 65 25.19 7.24 12.50
CA ASP A 65 26.10 6.21 13.03
C ASP A 65 25.91 4.88 12.27
N PRO A 66 26.66 4.67 11.18
CA PRO A 66 26.58 3.46 10.38
C PRO A 66 26.97 2.17 11.11
N THR A 67 27.56 2.26 12.31
CA THR A 67 27.87 1.07 13.13
C THR A 67 26.62 0.46 13.74
N VAL A 68 25.54 1.25 13.87
CA VAL A 68 24.26 0.86 14.45
C VAL A 68 23.26 0.60 13.33
N LYS A 69 22.61 -0.56 13.36
CA LYS A 69 21.70 -1.00 12.29
C LYS A 69 20.32 -1.35 12.82
N LEU A 70 19.28 -0.78 12.24
CA LEU A 70 17.91 -1.25 12.42
C LEU A 70 17.73 -2.57 11.67
N ILE A 71 17.09 -3.56 12.29
CA ILE A 71 16.81 -4.84 11.63
C ILE A 71 15.33 -4.93 11.35
N ALA A 72 14.92 -4.99 10.09
CA ALA A 72 13.54 -5.25 9.70
C ALA A 72 13.38 -6.70 9.26
N TRP A 73 12.19 -7.24 9.45
CA TRP A 73 11.81 -8.58 8.98
C TRP A 73 10.76 -8.49 7.88
N THR A 74 10.83 -9.37 6.89
CA THR A 74 9.79 -9.51 5.86
C THR A 74 9.70 -10.93 5.32
N THR A 75 8.48 -11.31 4.95
CA THR A 75 8.17 -12.54 4.19
C THR A 75 8.03 -12.29 2.69
N THR A 76 8.18 -11.02 2.25
CA THR A 76 8.05 -10.62 0.85
C THR A 76 9.30 -9.87 0.37
N PRO A 77 10.45 -10.54 0.21
CA PRO A 77 11.69 -9.88 -0.20
C PRO A 77 11.56 -9.04 -1.48
N TRP A 78 10.66 -9.44 -2.38
CA TRP A 78 10.37 -8.71 -3.63
C TRP A 78 9.90 -7.26 -3.45
N THR A 79 9.43 -6.89 -2.26
CA THR A 79 9.00 -5.52 -1.95
C THR A 79 10.14 -4.62 -1.45
N LEU A 80 11.30 -5.19 -1.08
CA LEU A 80 12.45 -4.44 -0.55
C LEU A 80 13.04 -3.41 -1.52
N PRO A 81 13.08 -3.62 -2.85
CA PRO A 81 13.43 -2.58 -3.82
C PRO A 81 12.56 -1.33 -3.75
N PHE A 82 11.34 -1.45 -3.22
CA PHE A 82 10.36 -0.36 -3.10
C PHE A 82 10.33 0.26 -1.70
N ASN A 83 11.30 -0.06 -0.85
CA ASN A 83 11.37 0.48 0.49
C ASN A 83 11.57 2.00 0.47
N LEU A 84 10.72 2.75 1.18
CA LEU A 84 10.83 4.21 1.32
C LEU A 84 10.92 4.69 2.78
N ALA A 85 10.58 3.85 3.75
CA ALA A 85 10.71 4.20 5.17
C ALA A 85 10.81 2.93 6.04
N LEU A 86 11.09 3.11 7.33
CA LEU A 86 10.88 2.09 8.35
C LEU A 86 9.82 2.58 9.32
N CYS A 87 8.94 1.72 9.81
CA CYS A 87 7.94 2.08 10.82
C CYS A 87 8.16 1.29 12.11
N LEU A 88 8.09 2.00 13.23
CA LEU A 88 8.21 1.47 14.60
C LEU A 88 6.99 1.88 15.42
N ASN A 89 6.71 1.13 16.48
CA ASN A 89 5.69 1.54 17.45
C ASN A 89 6.27 2.62 18.38
N PRO A 90 5.67 3.82 18.49
CA PRO A 90 6.23 4.90 19.31
C PRO A 90 6.25 4.59 20.81
N ASN A 91 5.36 3.71 21.28
CA ASN A 91 5.17 3.39 22.69
C ASN A 91 5.91 2.12 23.14
N SER A 92 6.28 1.25 22.20
CA SER A 92 7.05 0.04 22.51
C SER A 92 8.50 0.35 22.86
N VAL A 93 9.10 -0.57 23.61
CA VAL A 93 10.51 -0.51 24.02
C VAL A 93 11.39 -1.20 22.99
N TYR A 94 12.42 -0.50 22.55
CA TYR A 94 13.46 -0.96 21.64
C TYR A 94 14.79 -0.99 22.37
N VAL A 95 15.63 -1.94 21.98
CA VAL A 95 16.94 -2.17 22.60
C VAL A 95 18.03 -2.11 21.55
N LYS A 96 19.11 -1.40 21.89
CA LYS A 96 20.38 -1.43 21.18
C LYS A 96 21.18 -2.60 21.75
N ILE A 97 21.50 -3.57 20.91
CA ILE A 97 22.21 -4.79 21.31
C ILE A 97 23.52 -4.95 20.55
N LEU A 98 24.50 -5.58 21.16
CA LEU A 98 25.67 -6.14 20.50
C LEU A 98 25.41 -7.61 20.19
N ASP A 99 25.36 -7.97 18.91
CA ASP A 99 25.36 -9.37 18.47
C ASP A 99 26.76 -9.95 18.64
N LYS A 100 26.92 -10.95 19.52
CA LYS A 100 28.23 -11.49 19.86
C LYS A 100 28.83 -12.36 18.75
N MET A 101 28.02 -12.94 17.88
CA MET A 101 28.52 -13.79 16.79
C MET A 101 29.04 -12.95 15.64
N LYS A 102 28.34 -11.86 15.32
CA LYS A 102 28.69 -10.96 14.21
C LYS A 102 29.57 -9.80 14.63
N ASN A 103 29.61 -9.50 15.93
CA ASN A 103 30.25 -8.31 16.49
C ASN A 103 29.70 -7.02 15.85
N GLU A 104 28.37 -6.94 15.71
CA GLU A 104 27.65 -5.80 15.12
C GLU A 104 26.56 -5.29 16.08
N ILE A 105 26.20 -4.01 15.95
CA ILE A 105 25.20 -3.39 16.82
C ILE A 105 23.86 -3.31 16.10
N PHE A 106 22.84 -3.89 16.71
CA PHE A 106 21.47 -3.94 16.16
C PHE A 106 20.48 -3.19 17.05
N ILE A 107 19.43 -2.67 16.41
CA ILE A 107 18.24 -2.15 17.09
C ILE A 107 17.05 -3.02 16.69
N VAL A 108 16.37 -3.56 17.71
CA VAL A 108 15.15 -4.37 17.59
C VAL A 108 14.21 -4.05 18.75
N MET A 109 12.92 -4.39 18.60
CA MET A 109 11.97 -4.33 19.71
C MET A 109 12.34 -5.38 20.76
N GLU A 110 12.37 -5.00 22.04
CA GLU A 110 12.83 -5.85 23.14
C GLU A 110 12.09 -7.19 23.18
N LYS A 111 10.76 -7.14 23.03
CA LYS A 111 9.90 -8.33 23.03
C LYS A 111 10.09 -9.25 21.83
N CYS A 112 10.65 -8.74 20.73
CA CYS A 112 10.93 -9.53 19.53
C CYS A 112 12.34 -10.15 19.53
N LEU A 113 13.13 -9.97 20.60
CA LEU A 113 14.48 -10.55 20.67
C LEU A 113 14.48 -12.07 20.55
N SER A 114 13.44 -12.74 21.04
CA SER A 114 13.30 -14.20 20.96
C SER A 114 13.18 -14.73 19.53
N GLU A 115 12.69 -13.91 18.59
CA GLU A 115 12.60 -14.27 17.17
C GLU A 115 13.98 -14.28 16.49
N LEU A 116 14.92 -13.46 16.98
CA LEU A 116 16.27 -13.37 16.43
C LEU A 116 17.27 -14.27 17.17
N TYR A 117 17.07 -14.48 18.47
CA TYR A 117 17.98 -15.24 19.33
C TYR A 117 17.26 -16.33 20.11
N ASN A 118 17.63 -17.58 19.81
CA ASN A 118 17.13 -18.76 20.53
C ASN A 118 17.62 -18.84 21.99
N LYS A 119 18.74 -18.16 22.32
CA LYS A 119 19.34 -18.15 23.66
C LYS A 119 19.78 -16.73 24.05
N PRO A 120 19.61 -16.31 25.31
CA PRO A 120 20.00 -14.97 25.79
C PRO A 120 21.50 -14.66 25.63
N ASP A 121 22.35 -15.69 25.62
CA ASP A 121 23.81 -15.51 25.57
C ASP A 121 24.30 -14.97 24.22
N GLY A 122 23.48 -15.00 23.17
CA GLY A 122 23.84 -14.59 21.81
C GLY A 122 24.02 -13.07 21.62
N TYR A 123 23.55 -12.26 22.56
CA TYR A 123 23.64 -10.81 22.49
C TYR A 123 23.95 -10.18 23.85
N GLN A 124 24.24 -8.88 23.85
CA GLN A 124 24.34 -8.05 25.04
C GLN A 124 23.52 -6.78 24.82
N ILE A 125 22.61 -6.46 25.73
CA ILE A 125 21.88 -5.19 25.71
C ILE A 125 22.84 -4.07 26.13
N LEU A 126 22.97 -3.05 25.28
CA LEU A 126 23.77 -1.86 25.52
C LEU A 126 22.90 -0.71 26.02
N GLU A 127 21.70 -0.56 25.47
CA GLU A 127 20.78 0.55 25.76
C GLU A 127 19.33 0.13 25.50
N SER A 128 18.38 0.79 26.16
CA SER A 128 16.93 0.60 25.98
C SER A 128 16.24 1.97 25.93
N PHE A 129 15.31 2.15 24.98
CA PHE A 129 14.60 3.39 24.75
C PHE A 129 13.23 3.14 24.10
N LYS A 130 12.34 4.15 24.10
CA LYS A 130 11.07 4.07 23.39
C LYS A 130 11.25 4.22 21.89
N GLY A 131 10.41 3.59 21.07
CA GLY A 131 10.46 3.71 19.61
C GLY A 131 10.35 5.15 19.11
N SER A 132 9.65 6.02 19.85
CA SER A 132 9.57 7.46 19.55
C SER A 132 10.91 8.19 19.56
N HIS A 133 11.94 7.65 20.23
CA HIS A 133 13.30 8.20 20.22
C HIS A 133 13.97 8.10 18.84
N LEU A 134 13.57 7.11 18.03
CA LEU A 134 14.15 6.86 16.71
C LEU A 134 13.43 7.60 15.58
N LYS A 135 12.33 8.29 15.88
CA LYS A 135 11.53 9.00 14.87
C LYS A 135 12.40 10.01 14.13
N GLU A 136 12.21 10.11 12.81
CA GLU A 136 12.98 10.99 11.91
C GLU A 136 14.45 10.61 11.69
N MET A 137 14.98 9.57 12.33
CA MET A 137 16.35 9.11 12.06
C MET A 137 16.46 8.55 10.64
N HIS A 138 17.52 8.95 9.94
CA HIS A 138 17.76 8.51 8.57
C HIS A 138 18.60 7.24 8.53
N TYR A 139 18.40 6.43 7.49
CA TYR A 139 19.12 5.18 7.29
C TYR A 139 19.63 5.04 5.86
N VAL A 140 20.64 4.19 5.68
CA VAL A 140 21.19 3.88 4.35
C VAL A 140 20.24 2.91 3.63
N PRO A 141 19.66 3.30 2.47
CA PRO A 141 18.72 2.47 1.71
C PRO A 141 19.33 1.14 1.26
N LEU A 142 18.48 0.15 0.99
CA LEU A 142 18.91 -1.15 0.48
C LEU A 142 19.30 -1.10 -1.01
N PHE A 143 18.57 -0.29 -1.77
CA PHE A 143 18.71 -0.16 -3.21
C PHE A 143 18.80 1.32 -3.62
N PRO A 144 19.55 1.66 -4.67
CA PRO A 144 19.79 3.04 -5.06
C PRO A 144 18.68 3.67 -5.95
N TYR A 145 17.55 3.00 -6.20
CA TYR A 145 16.58 3.39 -7.25
C TYR A 145 15.76 4.67 -6.97
N PHE A 146 15.33 4.91 -5.73
CA PHE A 146 14.40 6.00 -5.38
C PHE A 146 15.02 7.05 -4.45
N THR A 147 16.34 7.17 -4.48
CA THR A 147 17.12 8.08 -3.61
C THR A 147 16.85 9.57 -3.85
N ASN A 148 16.15 9.90 -4.94
CA ASN A 148 15.68 11.25 -5.26
C ASN A 148 14.47 11.71 -4.42
N VAL A 149 13.76 10.81 -3.75
CA VAL A 149 12.64 11.15 -2.85
C VAL A 149 13.18 11.71 -1.54
N LYS A 150 13.30 13.04 -1.45
CA LYS A 150 13.95 13.72 -0.31
C LYS A 150 13.30 13.48 1.06
N THR A 151 12.02 13.14 1.09
CA THR A 151 11.25 12.90 2.33
C THR A 151 11.30 11.44 2.79
N ALA A 152 11.92 10.54 2.02
CA ALA A 152 12.04 9.10 2.27
C ALA A 152 13.32 8.73 3.05
N PHE A 153 13.50 7.43 3.29
CA PHE A 153 14.64 6.78 3.95
C PHE A 153 14.90 7.25 5.39
N ARG A 154 13.79 7.43 6.12
CA ARG A 154 13.78 7.74 7.54
C ARG A 154 12.83 6.85 8.31
N VAL A 155 12.97 6.89 9.63
CA VAL A 155 12.11 6.18 10.57
C VAL A 155 10.83 6.97 10.84
N LEU A 156 9.69 6.29 10.69
CA LEU A 156 8.35 6.75 11.02
C LEU A 156 7.84 5.98 12.26
N CYS A 157 6.76 6.50 12.85
CA CYS A 157 6.08 5.82 13.94
C CYS A 157 4.58 5.73 13.70
N ASP A 158 4.02 4.57 14.03
CA ASP A 158 2.58 4.29 13.99
C ASP A 158 2.28 3.11 14.94
N ASP A 159 1.06 3.04 15.48
CA ASP A 159 0.68 2.08 16.51
C ASP A 159 0.30 0.69 15.96
N TYR A 160 0.16 0.54 14.64
CA TYR A 160 -0.13 -0.76 14.02
C TYR A 160 1.02 -1.78 14.15
N VAL A 161 2.24 -1.32 14.42
CA VAL A 161 3.40 -2.21 14.61
C VAL A 161 3.25 -2.93 15.96
N THR A 162 3.18 -4.25 15.92
CA THR A 162 2.96 -5.10 17.11
C THR A 162 4.20 -5.92 17.47
N GLU A 163 4.19 -6.49 18.67
CA GLU A 163 5.25 -7.34 19.23
C GLU A 163 5.18 -8.81 18.81
N ASN A 164 4.19 -9.18 17.99
CA ASN A 164 3.87 -10.58 17.75
C ASN A 164 4.81 -11.27 16.75
N ASN A 165 5.30 -10.55 15.74
CA ASN A 165 6.08 -11.14 14.64
C ASN A 165 7.26 -10.25 14.23
N GLY A 166 8.37 -10.89 13.84
CA GLY A 166 9.52 -10.23 13.22
C GLY A 166 10.45 -9.56 14.24
N THR A 167 10.75 -8.28 14.06
CA THR A 167 11.72 -7.52 14.89
C THR A 167 11.11 -6.29 15.55
N GLY A 168 9.82 -6.03 15.31
CA GLY A 168 9.17 -4.77 15.67
C GLY A 168 9.64 -3.56 14.84
N VAL A 169 10.39 -3.78 13.76
CA VAL A 169 10.72 -2.77 12.74
C VAL A 169 10.14 -3.25 11.42
N VAL A 170 9.21 -2.47 10.85
CA VAL A 170 8.50 -2.84 9.62
C VAL A 170 9.03 -2.01 8.47
N HIS A 171 9.56 -2.64 7.42
CA HIS A 171 9.92 -1.89 6.21
C HIS A 171 8.65 -1.40 5.52
N GLN A 172 8.68 -0.18 5.00
CA GLN A 172 7.52 0.43 4.34
C GLN A 172 7.72 0.41 2.83
N ALA A 173 6.83 -0.26 2.11
CA ALA A 173 6.70 -0.25 0.66
C ALA A 173 5.30 0.30 0.29
N PRO A 174 5.13 1.64 0.22
CA PRO A 174 3.82 2.30 0.32
C PRO A 174 2.81 1.91 -0.75
N PHE A 175 3.27 1.45 -1.92
CA PHE A 175 2.40 1.05 -3.02
C PHE A 175 2.06 -0.45 -2.99
N PHE A 176 2.40 -1.17 -1.92
CA PHE A 176 2.18 -2.62 -1.79
C PHE A 176 1.56 -3.03 -0.44
N GLY A 177 1.35 -2.09 0.48
CA GLY A 177 0.67 -2.29 1.76
C GLY A 177 -0.26 -1.13 2.10
N GLU A 178 -1.44 -1.42 2.64
CA GLU A 178 -2.42 -0.39 3.01
C GLU A 178 -1.93 0.48 4.18
N ASP A 179 -1.40 -0.15 5.24
CA ASP A 179 -0.77 0.57 6.34
C ASP A 179 0.46 1.35 5.87
N ASP A 180 1.30 0.74 5.03
CA ASP A 180 2.47 1.41 4.47
C ASP A 180 2.09 2.68 3.71
N TYR A 181 1.04 2.60 2.90
CA TYR A 181 0.48 3.76 2.19
C TYR A 181 0.01 4.83 3.18
N ARG A 182 -0.83 4.44 4.14
CA ARG A 182 -1.43 5.33 5.14
C ARG A 182 -0.37 6.07 5.94
N VAL A 183 0.60 5.35 6.51
CA VAL A 183 1.66 5.89 7.35
C VAL A 183 2.58 6.81 6.53
N CYS A 184 2.94 6.42 5.30
CA CYS A 184 3.80 7.24 4.45
C CYS A 184 3.10 8.50 3.93
N VAL A 185 1.79 8.45 3.64
CA VAL A 185 0.98 9.63 3.35
C VAL A 185 0.91 10.55 4.56
N ALA A 186 0.57 10.01 5.74
CA ALA A 186 0.40 10.80 6.97
C ALA A 186 1.68 11.54 7.39
N ASN A 187 2.85 10.99 7.04
CA ASN A 187 4.15 11.59 7.33
C ASN A 187 4.76 12.36 6.14
N GLY A 188 4.06 12.48 5.00
CA GLY A 188 4.55 13.23 3.82
C GLY A 188 5.72 12.58 3.09
N VAL A 189 5.94 11.27 3.25
CA VAL A 189 6.89 10.50 2.42
C VAL A 189 6.35 10.37 0.99
N ILE A 190 5.05 10.17 0.86
CA ILE A 190 4.30 10.23 -0.40
C ILE A 190 3.08 11.14 -0.21
N SER A 191 2.44 11.54 -1.31
CA SER A 191 1.22 12.37 -1.27
C SER A 191 0.09 11.68 -2.04
N LYS A 192 -1.15 11.87 -1.56
CA LYS A 192 -2.37 11.37 -2.22
C LYS A 192 -2.63 12.05 -3.57
N ASP A 193 -2.30 13.34 -3.66
CA ASP A 193 -2.70 14.22 -4.76
C ASP A 193 -1.53 14.59 -5.70
N THR A 194 -0.30 14.56 -5.19
CA THR A 194 0.87 15.11 -5.91
C THR A 194 2.12 14.25 -5.71
N GLY A 195 2.56 13.50 -6.71
CA GLY A 195 3.84 12.81 -6.65
C GLY A 195 3.99 11.65 -7.61
N PRO A 196 5.22 11.16 -7.83
CA PRO A 196 5.46 9.98 -8.65
C PRO A 196 4.90 8.73 -7.96
N VAL A 197 4.21 7.92 -8.74
CA VAL A 197 3.73 6.61 -8.30
C VAL A 197 4.90 5.64 -8.38
N ILE A 198 5.40 5.20 -7.22
CA ILE A 198 6.54 4.28 -7.17
C ILE A 198 5.99 2.85 -7.17
N CYS A 199 5.52 2.42 -8.35
CA CYS A 199 5.07 1.05 -8.60
C CYS A 199 5.72 0.53 -9.89
N PRO A 200 7.05 0.33 -9.91
CA PRO A 200 7.82 -0.05 -11.09
C PRO A 200 7.64 -1.56 -11.42
N ILE A 201 6.38 -1.98 -11.56
CA ILE A 201 5.99 -3.31 -12.01
C ILE A 201 4.86 -3.19 -13.04
N ASP A 202 4.95 -3.96 -14.12
CA ASP A 202 3.93 -4.00 -15.17
C ASP A 202 2.64 -4.72 -14.72
N ALA A 203 1.65 -4.85 -15.60
CA ALA A 203 0.39 -5.54 -15.30
C ALA A 203 0.57 -7.04 -15.00
N GLN A 204 1.62 -7.67 -15.54
CA GLN A 204 2.01 -9.05 -15.27
C GLN A 204 2.87 -9.18 -14.00
N CYS A 205 3.06 -8.07 -13.28
CA CYS A 205 3.87 -7.96 -12.07
C CYS A 205 5.33 -8.37 -12.32
N ARG A 206 5.88 -7.89 -13.43
CA ARG A 206 7.31 -7.94 -13.74
C ARG A 206 7.94 -6.58 -13.50
N PHE A 207 9.16 -6.55 -12.98
CA PHE A 207 9.87 -5.28 -12.74
C PHE A 207 10.09 -4.52 -14.05
N THR A 208 9.88 -3.20 -14.00
CA THR A 208 10.17 -2.27 -15.09
C THR A 208 11.63 -1.76 -15.01
N ASP A 209 12.02 -0.87 -15.91
CA ASP A 209 13.40 -0.41 -16.09
C ASP A 209 13.91 0.49 -14.94
N GLU A 210 13.03 1.01 -14.09
CA GLU A 210 13.42 1.72 -12.86
C GLU A 210 14.12 0.79 -11.87
N VAL A 211 13.81 -0.52 -11.90
CA VAL A 211 14.43 -1.56 -11.07
C VAL A 211 15.28 -2.49 -11.92
N LYS A 212 16.39 -1.91 -12.40
CA LYS A 212 17.27 -2.49 -13.44
C LYS A 212 17.78 -3.88 -13.14
N ASP A 213 18.16 -4.17 -11.89
CA ASP A 213 18.77 -5.45 -11.52
C ASP A 213 17.81 -6.64 -11.66
N PHE A 214 16.49 -6.38 -11.67
CA PHE A 214 15.46 -7.42 -11.74
C PHE A 214 14.49 -7.22 -12.92
N GLN A 215 14.78 -6.31 -13.85
CA GLN A 215 13.92 -5.92 -14.96
C GLN A 215 13.42 -7.15 -15.75
N GLY A 216 12.11 -7.16 -16.05
CA GLY A 216 11.42 -8.20 -16.82
C GLY A 216 11.11 -9.49 -16.05
N GLN A 217 11.63 -9.65 -14.82
CA GLN A 217 11.35 -10.81 -13.99
C GLN A 217 10.07 -10.62 -13.18
N ASN A 218 9.28 -11.69 -13.04
CA ASN A 218 8.14 -11.67 -12.15
C ASN A 218 8.61 -11.47 -10.70
N VAL A 219 7.83 -10.72 -9.91
CA VAL A 219 8.17 -10.38 -8.52
C VAL A 219 8.51 -11.59 -7.65
N LYS A 220 7.81 -12.72 -7.81
CA LYS A 220 8.09 -13.95 -7.03
C LYS A 220 9.36 -14.66 -7.48
N ASP A 221 9.65 -14.68 -8.78
CA ASP A 221 10.88 -15.28 -9.31
C ASP A 221 12.13 -14.49 -8.88
N ALA A 222 11.99 -13.16 -8.76
CA ALA A 222 13.08 -12.27 -8.37
C ALA A 222 13.48 -12.39 -6.90
N GLU A 223 12.66 -12.97 -6.01
CA GLU A 223 12.95 -13.08 -4.57
C GLU A 223 14.34 -13.71 -4.32
N LYS A 224 14.70 -14.75 -5.07
CA LYS A 224 16.00 -15.43 -4.94
C LYS A 224 17.18 -14.50 -5.27
N LEU A 225 17.03 -13.68 -6.32
CA LEU A 225 18.06 -12.73 -6.74
C LEU A 225 18.17 -11.56 -5.77
N ILE A 226 17.05 -11.09 -5.23
CA ILE A 226 17.02 -10.04 -4.21
C ILE A 226 17.74 -10.51 -2.95
N ILE A 227 17.46 -11.73 -2.48
CA ILE A 227 18.16 -12.31 -1.32
C ILE A 227 19.66 -12.43 -1.59
N LYS A 228 20.05 -12.85 -2.81
CA LYS A 228 21.45 -12.92 -3.23
C LYS A 228 22.11 -11.54 -3.19
N TYR A 229 21.47 -10.51 -3.75
CA TYR A 229 21.94 -9.13 -3.71
C TYR A 229 22.16 -8.65 -2.27
N LEU A 230 21.19 -8.89 -1.37
CA LEU A 230 21.30 -8.50 0.03
C LEU A 230 22.44 -9.22 0.76
N LYS A 231 22.72 -10.47 0.40
CA LYS A 231 23.84 -11.25 0.94
C LYS A 231 25.18 -10.69 0.47
N GLU A 232 25.32 -10.38 -0.82
CA GLU A 232 26.52 -9.78 -1.42
C GLU A 232 26.80 -8.38 -0.85
N ALA A 233 25.75 -7.59 -0.62
CA ALA A 233 25.82 -6.29 0.03
C ALA A 233 26.07 -6.37 1.55
N LYS A 234 26.18 -7.57 2.13
CA LYS A 234 26.30 -7.82 3.59
C LYS A 234 25.17 -7.18 4.41
N ARG A 235 23.96 -7.10 3.82
CA ARG A 235 22.76 -6.54 4.44
C ARG A 235 21.82 -7.60 4.99
N LEU A 236 21.92 -8.84 4.50
CA LEU A 236 21.15 -9.98 4.98
C LEU A 236 21.67 -10.47 6.34
N VAL A 237 20.85 -10.32 7.39
CA VAL A 237 21.19 -10.70 8.77
C VAL A 237 20.87 -12.17 9.03
N HIS A 238 19.65 -12.58 8.73
CA HIS A 238 19.17 -13.94 8.92
C HIS A 238 18.23 -14.30 7.78
N GLN A 239 18.20 -15.58 7.43
CA GLN A 239 17.30 -16.14 6.42
C GLN A 239 16.73 -17.43 6.97
N SER A 240 15.41 -17.54 6.89
CA SER A 240 14.64 -18.72 7.26
C SER A 240 13.52 -18.94 6.23
N VAL A 241 12.66 -19.90 6.50
CA VAL A 241 11.41 -20.14 5.77
C VAL A 241 10.26 -20.18 6.77
N VAL A 242 9.11 -19.65 6.37
CA VAL A 242 7.90 -19.65 7.20
C VAL A 242 6.78 -20.31 6.44
N ARG A 243 6.03 -21.19 7.11
CA ARG A 243 4.80 -21.77 6.57
C ARG A 243 3.62 -20.96 7.08
N HIS A 244 2.82 -20.45 6.15
CA HIS A 244 1.64 -19.65 6.46
C HIS A 244 0.58 -19.78 5.37
N SER A 245 -0.62 -19.29 5.66
CA SER A 245 -1.71 -19.24 4.69
C SER A 245 -1.60 -17.97 3.84
N TYR A 246 -1.56 -18.12 2.51
CA TYR A 246 -1.40 -17.02 1.57
C TYR A 246 -2.52 -17.03 0.52
N PRO A 247 -3.00 -15.85 0.06
CA PRO A 247 -4.10 -15.78 -0.89
C PRO A 247 -3.65 -16.04 -2.33
N PHE A 248 -4.41 -16.86 -3.06
CA PHE A 248 -4.21 -17.15 -4.49
C PHE A 248 -5.41 -16.68 -5.32
N CYS A 249 -5.18 -16.42 -6.60
CA CYS A 249 -6.28 -16.14 -7.52
C CYS A 249 -7.13 -17.40 -7.69
N SER A 250 -8.46 -17.28 -7.51
CA SER A 250 -9.40 -18.38 -7.71
C SER A 250 -9.56 -18.83 -9.17
N ARG A 251 -9.01 -18.06 -10.12
CA ARG A 251 -9.10 -18.33 -11.57
C ARG A 251 -7.80 -18.87 -12.17
N SER A 252 -6.67 -18.26 -11.82
CA SER A 252 -5.36 -18.60 -12.40
C SER A 252 -4.49 -19.45 -11.48
N ASP A 253 -4.88 -19.66 -10.22
CA ASP A 253 -4.09 -20.35 -9.20
C ASP A 253 -2.67 -19.78 -9.01
N THR A 254 -2.46 -18.52 -9.37
CA THR A 254 -1.22 -17.77 -9.09
C THR A 254 -1.34 -17.02 -7.76
N PRO A 255 -0.23 -16.82 -7.01
CA PRO A 255 -0.24 -16.00 -5.80
C PRO A 255 -0.80 -14.60 -6.09
N LEU A 256 -1.59 -14.05 -5.17
CA LEU A 256 -2.00 -12.64 -5.26
C LEU A 256 -0.90 -11.75 -4.68
N ILE A 257 -0.80 -10.53 -5.19
CA ILE A 257 -0.04 -9.47 -4.52
C ILE A 257 -1.00 -8.34 -4.15
N TYR A 258 -0.64 -7.57 -3.13
CA TYR A 258 -1.27 -6.27 -2.91
C TYR A 258 -0.47 -5.24 -3.66
N ARG A 259 -1.13 -4.44 -4.50
CA ARG A 259 -0.49 -3.33 -5.21
C ARG A 259 -1.43 -2.14 -5.29
N ALA A 260 -0.85 -0.97 -5.36
CA ALA A 260 -1.53 0.25 -5.70
C ALA A 260 -2.06 0.15 -7.12
N VAL A 261 -3.37 0.28 -7.25
CA VAL A 261 -4.04 0.39 -8.54
C VAL A 261 -4.65 1.78 -8.62
N SER A 262 -4.47 2.43 -9.76
CA SER A 262 -5.06 3.75 -9.97
C SER A 262 -6.58 3.63 -9.94
N SER A 263 -7.24 4.50 -9.18
CA SER A 263 -8.69 4.52 -9.07
C SER A 263 -9.19 5.95 -9.03
N TRP A 264 -10.44 6.14 -9.42
CA TRP A 264 -11.15 7.39 -9.20
C TRP A 264 -11.85 7.30 -7.85
N PHE A 265 -11.66 8.33 -7.03
CA PHE A 265 -12.20 8.43 -5.70
C PHE A 265 -13.16 9.61 -5.61
N ILE A 266 -14.17 9.45 -4.76
CA ILE A 266 -14.99 10.55 -4.26
C ILE A 266 -14.49 10.87 -2.85
N ARG A 267 -14.18 12.15 -2.58
CA ARG A 267 -13.86 12.66 -1.25
C ARG A 267 -15.11 12.58 -0.37
N VAL A 268 -15.06 11.69 0.62
CA VAL A 268 -16.15 11.49 1.59
C VAL A 268 -15.72 11.92 2.98
N GLU A 269 -14.42 11.85 3.28
CA GLU A 269 -13.84 12.27 4.57
C GLU A 269 -14.25 13.72 4.91
N ASP A 270 -14.19 14.62 3.92
CA ASP A 270 -14.59 16.04 4.07
C ASP A 270 -16.10 16.25 4.33
N MET A 271 -16.92 15.20 4.15
CA MET A 271 -18.38 15.26 4.25
C MET A 271 -18.93 14.52 5.48
N VAL A 272 -18.08 13.88 6.29
CA VAL A 272 -18.50 13.03 7.43
C VAL A 272 -19.43 13.77 8.39
N ASP A 273 -19.11 14.99 8.78
CA ASP A 273 -19.95 15.79 9.69
C ASP A 273 -21.35 16.04 9.13
N ARG A 274 -21.44 16.35 7.84
CA ARG A 274 -22.72 16.58 7.16
C ARG A 274 -23.51 15.27 7.00
N LEU A 275 -22.83 14.15 6.75
CA LEU A 275 -23.47 12.83 6.68
C LEU A 275 -24.06 12.43 8.04
N LEU A 276 -23.33 12.65 9.12
CA LEU A 276 -23.82 12.41 10.49
C LEU A 276 -25.00 13.32 10.86
N ALA A 277 -24.92 14.61 10.51
CA ALA A 277 -25.99 15.57 10.74
C ALA A 277 -27.26 15.27 9.93
N ASN A 278 -27.14 14.68 8.74
CA ASN A 278 -28.28 14.22 7.96
C ASN A 278 -28.83 12.90 8.50
N ASN A 279 -27.96 11.96 8.89
CA ASN A 279 -28.38 10.69 9.48
C ASN A 279 -29.19 10.89 10.78
N SER A 280 -28.84 11.88 11.60
CA SER A 280 -29.55 12.16 12.85
C SER A 280 -31.01 12.60 12.63
N LYS A 281 -31.29 13.29 11.52
CA LYS A 281 -32.63 13.74 11.09
C LYS A 281 -33.51 12.63 10.54
N THR A 282 -32.94 11.46 10.26
CA THR A 282 -33.66 10.32 9.68
C THR A 282 -34.24 9.42 10.76
N TYR A 283 -35.42 8.86 10.49
CA TYR A 283 -36.06 7.86 11.35
C TYR A 283 -35.61 6.45 10.95
N TRP A 284 -35.13 5.67 11.93
CA TRP A 284 -34.64 4.31 11.73
C TRP A 284 -35.31 3.37 12.72
N VAL A 285 -35.62 2.15 12.27
CA VAL A 285 -36.11 1.07 13.13
C VAL A 285 -35.18 -0.14 13.00
N PRO A 286 -34.53 -0.60 14.09
CA PRO A 286 -34.46 0.01 15.43
C PRO A 286 -33.48 1.20 15.51
N ASN A 287 -33.71 2.11 16.46
CA ASN A 287 -32.89 3.32 16.66
C ASN A 287 -31.40 3.03 16.93
N SER A 288 -31.09 1.88 17.54
CA SER A 288 -29.71 1.46 17.81
C SER A 288 -28.85 1.31 16.56
N ILE A 289 -29.46 1.00 15.39
CA ILE A 289 -28.72 0.93 14.12
C ILE A 289 -28.26 2.33 13.71
N LYS A 290 -29.11 3.35 13.85
CA LYS A 290 -28.79 4.74 13.51
C LYS A 290 -27.63 5.26 14.35
N GLU A 291 -27.75 5.16 15.68
CA GLU A 291 -26.85 5.81 16.62
C GLU A 291 -25.52 5.08 16.81
N LYS A 292 -25.52 3.75 16.62
CA LYS A 292 -24.33 2.92 16.78
C LYS A 292 -23.81 2.46 15.44
N ARG A 293 -24.43 1.45 14.83
CA ARG A 293 -23.85 0.75 13.68
C ARG A 293 -23.57 1.67 12.49
N PHE A 294 -24.56 2.45 12.06
CA PHE A 294 -24.45 3.31 10.90
C PHE A 294 -23.68 4.60 11.21
N ALA A 295 -23.92 5.24 12.36
CA ALA A 295 -23.15 6.42 12.75
C ALA A 295 -21.66 6.11 12.98
N ASN A 296 -21.31 4.97 13.58
CA ASN A 296 -19.91 4.56 13.72
C ASN A 296 -19.29 4.34 12.34
N TRP A 297 -19.99 3.64 11.44
CA TRP A 297 -19.53 3.44 10.06
C TRP A 297 -19.30 4.78 9.32
N LEU A 298 -20.19 5.76 9.49
CA LEU A 298 -20.03 7.09 8.92
C LEU A 298 -18.84 7.85 9.50
N ARG A 299 -18.56 7.73 10.81
CA ARG A 299 -17.39 8.36 11.44
C ARG A 299 -16.07 7.80 10.91
N ASP A 300 -16.04 6.50 10.64
CA ASP A 300 -14.86 5.79 10.17
C ASP A 300 -14.82 5.69 8.63
N THR A 301 -15.62 6.49 7.92
CA THR A 301 -15.70 6.43 6.45
C THR A 301 -14.49 7.11 5.82
N HIS A 302 -13.86 6.38 4.90
CA HIS A 302 -12.79 6.86 4.04
C HIS A 302 -13.29 7.23 2.64
N ASP A 303 -12.44 7.89 1.86
CA ASP A 303 -12.72 8.23 0.47
C ASP A 303 -13.11 7.00 -0.37
N CYS A 304 -14.16 7.16 -1.16
CA CYS A 304 -14.80 6.04 -1.84
C CYS A 304 -14.18 5.81 -3.21
N ALA A 305 -13.46 4.69 -3.38
CA ALA A 305 -13.00 4.23 -4.69
C ALA A 305 -14.19 3.76 -5.54
N ILE A 306 -14.51 4.52 -6.60
CA ILE A 306 -15.67 4.27 -7.47
C ILE A 306 -15.32 3.60 -8.80
N SER A 307 -14.07 3.70 -9.28
CA SER A 307 -13.70 3.05 -10.55
C SER A 307 -13.51 1.55 -10.40
N ARG A 308 -13.84 0.79 -11.46
CA ARG A 308 -13.64 -0.66 -11.55
C ARG A 308 -13.10 -0.99 -12.94
N TYR A 309 -12.12 -1.90 -13.00
CA TYR A 309 -11.54 -2.39 -14.25
C TYR A 309 -12.42 -3.50 -14.84
N ARG A 310 -13.59 -3.11 -15.37
CA ARG A 310 -14.60 -4.02 -15.91
C ARG A 310 -15.19 -3.45 -17.20
N TYR A 311 -15.68 -4.35 -18.05
CA TYR A 311 -16.32 -3.98 -19.32
C TYR A 311 -17.80 -3.62 -19.14
N TRP A 312 -18.52 -4.37 -18.30
CA TRP A 312 -19.96 -4.17 -18.09
C TRP A 312 -20.27 -3.26 -16.90
N GLY A 313 -20.66 -2.01 -17.17
CA GLY A 313 -21.09 -1.04 -16.18
C GLY A 313 -21.35 0.33 -16.81
N ASN A 314 -21.75 1.33 -16.02
CA ASN A 314 -21.82 2.70 -16.52
C ASN A 314 -20.39 3.27 -16.64
N PRO A 315 -19.92 3.70 -17.82
CA PRO A 315 -18.58 4.25 -17.97
C PRO A 315 -18.41 5.53 -17.16
N ILE A 316 -17.20 5.76 -16.65
CA ILE A 316 -16.83 7.04 -16.04
C ILE A 316 -16.61 8.04 -17.17
N PRO A 317 -17.32 9.19 -17.19
CA PRO A 317 -17.30 10.11 -18.33
C PRO A 317 -16.11 11.07 -18.29
N LEU A 318 -14.91 10.52 -18.16
CA LEU A 318 -13.66 11.28 -18.14
C LEU A 318 -12.83 10.96 -19.37
N TRP A 319 -12.57 11.99 -20.18
CA TRP A 319 -11.59 11.96 -21.26
C TRP A 319 -10.33 12.63 -20.76
N ILE A 320 -9.19 12.00 -21.00
CA ILE A 320 -7.90 12.41 -20.44
C ILE A 320 -6.91 12.51 -21.61
N SER A 321 -6.13 13.58 -21.66
CA SER A 321 -5.04 13.72 -22.63
C SER A 321 -3.95 12.64 -22.43
N ASP A 322 -3.15 12.38 -23.47
CA ASP A 322 -2.08 11.37 -23.39
C ASP A 322 -1.02 11.69 -22.32
N ASP A 323 -0.77 12.97 -22.06
CA ASP A 323 0.13 13.45 -21.00
C ASP A 323 -0.55 13.50 -19.61
N GLY A 324 -1.86 13.27 -19.54
CA GLY A 324 -2.65 13.27 -18.31
C GLY A 324 -2.90 14.64 -17.68
N HIS A 325 -2.53 15.74 -18.35
CA HIS A 325 -2.68 17.09 -17.82
C HIS A 325 -4.07 17.69 -18.03
N GLU A 326 -4.75 17.33 -19.11
CA GLU A 326 -6.10 17.79 -19.41
C GLU A 326 -7.11 16.67 -19.16
N ILE A 327 -8.17 17.00 -18.44
CA ILE A 327 -9.26 16.08 -18.12
C ILE A 327 -10.59 16.77 -18.41
N VAL A 328 -11.37 16.19 -19.31
CA VAL A 328 -12.71 16.67 -19.67
C VAL A 328 -13.74 15.71 -19.09
N CYS A 329 -14.62 16.24 -18.23
CA CYS A 329 -15.72 15.49 -17.64
C CYS A 329 -17.04 15.79 -18.34
N VAL A 330 -17.62 14.80 -19.01
CA VAL A 330 -18.88 14.94 -19.76
C VAL A 330 -20.08 14.57 -18.89
N GLY A 331 -21.14 15.37 -18.94
CA GLY A 331 -22.31 15.22 -18.09
C GLY A 331 -23.56 14.69 -18.80
N SER A 332 -23.58 14.69 -20.13
CA SER A 332 -24.73 14.27 -20.93
C SER A 332 -24.35 13.73 -22.32
N MET A 333 -25.28 13.01 -22.95
CA MET A 333 -25.13 12.53 -24.33
C MET A 333 -25.10 13.69 -25.33
N GLU A 334 -25.85 14.76 -25.05
CA GLU A 334 -25.84 15.98 -25.86
C GLU A 334 -24.49 16.72 -25.75
N GLU A 335 -23.91 16.81 -24.55
CA GLU A 335 -22.56 17.38 -24.38
C GLU A 335 -21.51 16.51 -25.09
N LEU A 336 -21.61 15.19 -24.99
CA LEU A 336 -20.74 14.28 -25.72
C LEU A 336 -20.83 14.51 -27.23
N LYS A 337 -22.04 14.68 -27.76
CA LYS A 337 -22.28 14.96 -29.19
C LYS A 337 -21.67 16.29 -29.62
N GLN A 338 -21.79 17.32 -28.79
CA GLN A 338 -21.19 18.64 -29.07
C GLN A 338 -19.67 18.57 -29.12
N LEU A 339 -19.05 17.81 -28.22
CA LEU A 339 -17.59 17.67 -28.14
C LEU A 339 -17.01 16.71 -29.19
N SER A 340 -17.69 15.60 -29.45
CA SER A 340 -17.20 14.54 -30.35
C SER A 340 -17.65 14.71 -31.80
N GLY A 341 -18.73 15.48 -32.05
CA GLY A 341 -19.42 15.52 -33.33
C GLY A 341 -20.26 14.28 -33.65
N VAL A 342 -20.34 13.29 -32.74
CA VAL A 342 -21.01 12.00 -32.95
C VAL A 342 -22.22 11.87 -32.03
N SER A 343 -23.38 11.54 -32.60
CA SER A 343 -24.56 11.16 -31.82
C SER A 343 -24.48 9.69 -31.46
N VAL A 344 -24.71 9.37 -30.19
CA VAL A 344 -24.78 8.00 -29.68
C VAL A 344 -26.14 7.77 -29.06
N ASP A 345 -26.70 6.57 -29.21
CA ASP A 345 -27.99 6.19 -28.61
C ASP A 345 -27.80 5.38 -27.32
N ASP A 346 -26.62 4.78 -27.15
CA ASP A 346 -26.18 4.10 -25.93
C ASP A 346 -24.76 4.56 -25.59
N ILE A 347 -24.55 4.91 -24.33
CA ILE A 347 -23.24 5.29 -23.77
C ILE A 347 -22.56 4.12 -23.06
N HIS A 348 -23.15 2.92 -23.10
CA HIS A 348 -22.51 1.70 -22.67
C HIS A 348 -21.37 1.36 -23.63
N ARG A 349 -20.27 0.83 -23.10
CA ARG A 349 -19.14 0.41 -23.92
C ARG A 349 -19.38 -1.01 -24.42
N GLU A 350 -19.76 -1.15 -25.69
CA GLU A 350 -19.81 -2.45 -26.36
C GLU A 350 -18.40 -3.06 -26.44
N MET A 351 -18.32 -4.40 -26.35
CA MET A 351 -17.04 -5.15 -26.31
C MET A 351 -16.30 -5.15 -27.65
#